data_AF-A0A813C2V1-F1
#
_entry.id   AF-A0A813C2V1-F1
#
_cell.length_a   1.000
_cell.length_b   1.000
_cell.length_c   1.000
_cell.angle_alpha   90.00
_cell.angle_beta   90.00
_cell.angle_gamma   90.00
#
_symmetry.space_group_name_H-M   'P 1'
#
loop_
_entity.id
_entity.type
_entity.pdbx_description
1 polymer ?
#
loop_
_entity_poly.entity_id
_entity_poly.type
_entity_poly.pdbx_seq_one_letter_code
_entity_poly.pdbx_strand_id
1 'polypeptide(L)'
;MAFCTVLRAYGNFLFSSGQPLYKWRHICAYFQKENLLLRPYMPLCWDLVTRWERVCPTAHRTPIPHALAKAVISVALSFGWPRFAAVVGLSFCGTARVGEPLLARRSAVLLPQDLLLDDLPTCYVRVEAPKSANRGTGKVQHFVVRQAVFVDFLSRLLGRLPLEEKIFAATASTFRRRWETILQALGVPRYTKLTPGGLRGGGAVFLYQMNTPIHDLLWRMRLRSQATLESYLQEVAAASVLPSLPSAALKRIAAASSLCDVQLRLYSA
;
A
#
# COMPACT_ATOMS: atom_id res chain seq x y z
N MET A 1 3.03 29.37 -27.39
CA MET A 1 1.68 29.70 -26.86
C MET A 1 0.55 28.92 -27.52
N ALA A 2 0.31 29.05 -28.83
CA ALA A 2 -0.84 28.42 -29.51
C ALA A 2 -1.03 26.93 -29.23
N PHE A 3 0.06 26.15 -29.23
CA PHE A 3 0.03 24.72 -28.92
C PHE A 3 -0.52 24.42 -27.51
N CYS A 4 -0.07 25.13 -26.47
CA CYS A 4 -0.55 24.91 -25.10
C CYS A 4 -2.01 25.31 -24.93
N THR A 5 -2.49 26.30 -25.69
CA THR A 5 -3.90 26.69 -25.72
C THR A 5 -4.77 25.58 -26.31
N VAL A 6 -4.35 24.99 -27.44
CA VAL A 6 -5.03 23.82 -28.04
C VAL A 6 -4.99 22.62 -27.09
N LEU A 7 -3.83 22.38 -26.46
CA LEU A 7 -3.69 21.30 -25.49
C LEU A 7 -4.67 21.49 -24.33
N ARG A 8 -4.78 22.70 -23.76
CA ARG A 8 -5.75 23.02 -22.71
C ARG A 8 -7.21 22.82 -23.18
N ALA A 9 -7.53 23.21 -24.42
CA ALA A 9 -8.87 22.96 -24.98
C ALA A 9 -9.18 21.46 -25.05
N TYR A 10 -8.20 20.63 -25.43
CA TYR A 10 -8.33 19.17 -25.37
C TYR A 10 -8.51 18.66 -23.93
N GLY A 11 -7.81 19.24 -22.96
CA GLY A 11 -8.03 18.95 -21.54
C GLY A 11 -9.47 19.24 -21.08
N ASN A 12 -10.05 20.36 -21.51
CA ASN A 12 -11.46 20.69 -21.25
C ASN A 12 -12.43 19.70 -21.94
N PHE A 13 -12.09 19.25 -23.15
CA PHE A 13 -12.83 18.20 -23.84
C PHE A 13 -12.79 16.87 -23.05
N LEU A 14 -11.62 16.47 -22.54
CA LEU A 14 -11.50 15.29 -21.68
C LEU A 14 -12.34 15.42 -20.41
N PHE A 15 -12.36 16.60 -19.80
CA PHE A 15 -13.19 16.89 -18.62
C PHE A 15 -14.68 16.73 -18.92
N SER A 16 -15.17 17.40 -19.95
CA SER A 16 -16.59 17.34 -20.36
C SER A 16 -17.01 15.93 -20.82
N SER A 17 -16.07 15.15 -21.35
CA SER A 17 -16.29 13.74 -21.74
C SER A 17 -16.21 12.75 -20.56
N GLY A 18 -16.09 13.24 -19.31
CA GLY A 18 -16.04 12.39 -18.11
C GLY A 18 -14.78 11.52 -18.00
N GLN A 19 -13.70 11.85 -18.72
CA GLN A 19 -12.47 11.06 -18.68
C GLN A 19 -11.74 11.24 -17.34
N PRO A 20 -10.97 10.25 -16.87
CA PRO A 20 -10.28 10.37 -15.60
C PRO A 20 -9.07 11.31 -15.68
N LEU A 21 -8.91 12.18 -14.67
CA LEU A 21 -7.85 13.21 -14.58
C LEU A 21 -6.43 12.68 -14.82
N TYR A 22 -6.13 11.42 -14.44
CA TYR A 22 -4.79 10.86 -14.63
C TYR A 22 -4.37 10.84 -16.12
N LYS A 23 -5.32 10.67 -17.06
CA LYS A 23 -5.03 10.74 -18.50
C LYS A 23 -4.50 12.12 -18.88
N TRP A 24 -5.18 13.17 -18.43
CA TRP A 24 -4.75 14.56 -18.67
C TRP A 24 -3.38 14.88 -18.05
N ARG A 25 -3.13 14.42 -16.81
CA ARG A 25 -1.82 14.56 -16.16
C ARG A 25 -0.70 13.88 -16.96
N HIS A 26 -0.94 12.68 -17.50
CA HIS A 26 0.07 11.99 -18.33
C HIS A 26 0.34 12.72 -19.64
N ILE A 27 -0.69 13.28 -20.28
CA ILE A 27 -0.54 14.06 -21.51
C ILE A 27 0.30 15.32 -21.25
N CYS A 28 0.01 16.05 -20.17
CA CYS A 28 0.81 17.22 -19.78
C CYS A 28 2.28 16.85 -19.52
N ALA A 29 2.52 15.78 -18.75
CA ALA A 29 3.86 15.31 -18.43
C ALA A 29 4.62 14.81 -19.67
N TYR A 30 3.92 14.16 -20.61
CA TYR A 30 4.49 13.71 -21.88
C TYR A 30 5.00 14.88 -22.72
N PHE A 31 4.15 15.87 -23.01
CA PHE A 31 4.56 17.01 -23.84
C PHE A 31 5.64 17.87 -23.18
N GLN A 32 5.61 18.01 -21.85
CA GLN A 32 6.66 18.71 -21.10
C GLN A 32 8.01 17.99 -21.13
N LYS A 33 8.01 16.66 -21.29
CA LYS A 33 9.21 15.83 -21.41
C LYS A 33 9.75 15.85 -22.84
N GLU A 34 8.88 15.67 -23.83
CA GLU A 34 9.25 15.58 -25.25
C GLU A 34 9.72 16.92 -25.81
N ASN A 35 9.17 18.05 -25.33
CA ASN A 35 9.55 19.37 -25.83
C ASN A 35 9.82 20.36 -24.68
N LEU A 36 11.10 20.60 -24.43
CA LEU A 36 11.58 21.51 -23.39
C LEU A 36 11.13 22.97 -23.62
N LEU A 37 10.92 23.39 -24.86
CA LEU A 37 10.48 24.74 -25.22
C LEU A 37 9.05 25.04 -24.77
N LEU A 38 8.25 24.01 -24.46
CA LEU A 38 6.89 24.16 -23.96
C LEU A 38 6.84 24.49 -22.46
N ARG A 39 7.92 24.22 -21.70
CA ARG A 39 7.95 24.38 -20.23
C ARG A 39 7.45 25.74 -19.71
N PRO A 40 7.82 26.90 -20.30
CA PRO A 40 7.34 28.20 -19.83
C PRO A 40 5.81 28.37 -19.94
N TYR A 41 5.17 27.64 -20.87
CA TYR A 41 3.75 27.76 -21.17
C TYR A 41 2.91 26.64 -20.51
N MET A 42 3.55 25.59 -20.01
CA MET A 42 2.89 24.48 -19.31
C MET A 42 2.10 24.88 -18.05
N PRO A 43 2.40 25.96 -17.31
CA PRO A 43 1.55 26.40 -16.20
C PRO A 43 0.07 26.58 -16.59
N LEU A 44 -0.21 26.97 -17.83
CA LEU A 44 -1.58 27.09 -18.37
C LEU A 44 -2.32 25.73 -18.38
N CYS A 45 -1.62 24.65 -18.71
CA CYS A 45 -2.17 23.29 -18.75
C CYS A 45 -2.28 22.69 -17.35
N TRP A 46 -1.33 22.99 -16.46
CA TRP A 46 -1.35 22.57 -15.06
C TRP A 46 -2.40 23.31 -14.23
N ASP A 47 -2.76 24.56 -14.55
CA ASP A 47 -3.91 25.27 -13.96
C ASP A 47 -5.22 24.46 -14.16
N LEU A 48 -5.40 23.84 -15.33
CA LEU A 48 -6.56 22.96 -15.57
C LEU A 48 -6.54 21.73 -14.65
N VAL A 49 -5.37 21.16 -14.36
CA VAL A 49 -5.24 20.06 -13.39
C VAL A 49 -5.71 20.53 -12.01
N THR A 50 -5.26 21.69 -11.54
CA THR A 50 -5.67 22.25 -10.24
C THR A 50 -7.17 22.55 -10.18
N ARG A 51 -7.76 23.08 -11.25
CA ARG A 51 -9.22 23.31 -11.32
C ARG A 51 -10.00 22.00 -11.32
N TRP A 52 -9.56 21.02 -12.09
CA TRP A 52 -10.19 19.71 -12.16
C TRP A 52 -10.13 19.02 -10.78
N GLU A 53 -9.02 19.11 -10.05
CA GLU A 53 -8.91 18.59 -8.68
C GLU A 53 -9.86 19.27 -7.69
N ARG A 54 -10.16 20.56 -7.86
CA ARG A 54 -11.16 21.24 -7.01
C ARG A 54 -12.58 20.74 -7.26
N VAL A 55 -12.91 20.47 -8.52
CA VAL A 55 -14.24 19.97 -8.91
C VAL A 55 -14.38 18.46 -8.64
N CYS A 56 -13.29 17.72 -8.77
CA CYS A 56 -13.20 16.29 -8.52
C CYS A 56 -12.04 16.03 -7.55
N PRO A 57 -12.25 16.22 -6.24
CA PRO A 57 -11.21 15.98 -5.25
C PRO A 57 -10.67 14.57 -5.41
N THR A 58 -9.34 14.44 -5.45
CA THR A 58 -8.69 13.13 -5.49
C THR A 58 -9.01 12.39 -4.21
N ALA A 59 -9.88 11.38 -4.29
CA ALA A 59 -10.21 10.55 -3.13
C ALA A 59 -8.94 9.84 -2.64
N HIS A 60 -8.54 10.13 -1.40
CA HIS A 60 -7.53 9.35 -0.71
C HIS A 60 -8.02 7.91 -0.57
N ARG A 61 -7.11 6.94 -0.76
CA ARG A 61 -7.46 5.53 -0.59
C ARG A 61 -7.83 5.29 0.86
N THR A 62 -8.99 4.69 1.09
CA THR A 62 -9.44 4.32 2.43
C THR A 62 -8.38 3.44 3.12
N PRO A 63 -7.96 3.79 4.34
CA PRO A 63 -7.00 3.00 5.10
C PRO A 63 -7.64 1.65 5.44
N ILE A 64 -6.84 0.60 5.48
CA ILE A 64 -7.33 -0.68 5.98
C ILE A 64 -7.27 -0.66 7.52
N PRO A 65 -8.37 -0.86 8.25
CA PRO A 65 -8.34 -0.97 9.71
C PRO A 65 -7.50 -2.16 10.18
N HIS A 66 -6.87 -2.05 11.35
CA HIS A 66 -6.03 -3.13 11.90
C HIS A 66 -6.79 -4.46 12.05
N ALA A 67 -8.01 -4.43 12.58
CA ALA A 67 -8.85 -5.62 12.71
C ALA A 67 -9.16 -6.29 11.35
N LEU A 68 -9.40 -5.49 10.31
CA LEU A 68 -9.62 -6.02 8.96
C LEU A 68 -8.33 -6.63 8.39
N ALA A 69 -7.17 -6.01 8.61
CA ALA A 69 -5.90 -6.58 8.17
C ALA A 69 -5.62 -7.94 8.82
N LYS A 70 -5.84 -8.07 10.15
CA LYS A 70 -5.75 -9.36 10.86
C LYS A 70 -6.75 -10.39 10.34
N ALA A 71 -8.01 -9.98 10.14
CA ALA A 71 -9.04 -10.85 9.58
C ALA A 71 -8.66 -11.37 8.19
N VAL A 72 -8.13 -10.52 7.32
CA VAL A 72 -7.68 -10.91 5.98
C VAL A 72 -6.52 -11.91 6.04
N ILE A 73 -5.55 -11.70 6.94
CA ILE A 73 -4.43 -12.64 7.16
C ILE A 73 -4.95 -13.98 7.66
N SER A 74 -5.85 -13.98 8.65
CA SER A 74 -6.44 -15.19 9.21
C SER A 74 -7.22 -16.01 8.18
N VAL A 75 -8.09 -15.37 7.40
CA VAL A 75 -8.84 -16.06 6.33
C VAL A 75 -7.89 -16.57 5.25
N ALA A 76 -6.87 -15.81 4.88
CA ALA A 76 -5.87 -16.27 3.91
C ALA A 76 -5.12 -17.51 4.38
N LEU A 77 -4.73 -17.59 5.65
CA LEU A 77 -4.10 -18.78 6.22
C LEU A 77 -5.07 -19.98 6.20
N SER A 78 -6.34 -19.73 6.54
CA SER A 78 -7.39 -20.76 6.53
C SER A 78 -7.67 -21.30 5.11
N PHE A 79 -7.48 -20.49 4.08
CA PHE A 79 -7.57 -20.90 2.67
C PHE A 79 -6.28 -21.53 2.13
N GLY A 80 -5.25 -21.71 2.96
CA GLY A 80 -3.96 -22.26 2.53
C GLY A 80 -3.16 -21.29 1.65
N TRP A 81 -3.30 -19.97 1.85
CA TRP A 81 -2.58 -18.93 1.10
C TRP A 81 -1.56 -18.17 1.96
N PRO A 82 -0.56 -18.84 2.57
CA PRO A 82 0.38 -18.21 3.50
C PRO A 82 1.26 -17.14 2.84
N ARG A 83 1.65 -17.34 1.58
CA ARG A 83 2.39 -16.33 0.80
C ARG A 83 1.59 -15.05 0.55
N PHE A 84 0.27 -15.17 0.39
CA PHE A 84 -0.61 -14.00 0.30
C PHE A 84 -0.67 -13.27 1.65
N ALA A 85 -0.84 -14.03 2.74
CA ALA A 85 -0.83 -13.50 4.10
C ALA A 85 0.48 -12.76 4.41
N ALA A 86 1.63 -13.30 3.99
CA ALA A 86 2.93 -12.66 4.12
C ALA A 86 2.99 -11.30 3.42
N VAL A 87 2.54 -11.20 2.16
CA VAL A 87 2.52 -9.91 1.43
C VAL A 87 1.58 -8.89 2.10
N VAL A 88 0.41 -9.33 2.58
CA VAL A 88 -0.53 -8.44 3.30
C VAL A 88 0.10 -7.93 4.58
N GLY A 89 0.67 -8.81 5.41
CA GLY A 89 1.30 -8.43 6.67
C GLY A 89 2.55 -7.59 6.49
N LEU A 90 3.42 -7.88 5.50
CA LEU A 90 4.58 -7.04 5.16
C LEU A 90 4.15 -5.63 4.75
N SER A 91 3.07 -5.52 3.97
CA SER A 91 2.54 -4.23 3.52
C SER A 91 1.92 -3.42 4.66
N PHE A 92 1.21 -4.08 5.57
CA PHE A 92 0.55 -3.44 6.71
C PHE A 92 1.55 -3.10 7.82
N CYS A 93 2.21 -4.12 8.39
CA CYS A 93 3.12 -4.00 9.52
C CYS A 93 4.38 -3.19 9.18
N GLY A 94 4.88 -3.31 7.94
CA GLY A 94 6.03 -2.57 7.44
C GLY A 94 5.69 -1.22 6.83
N THR A 95 4.40 -0.83 6.75
CA THR A 95 3.93 0.36 6.01
C THR A 95 4.45 0.43 4.56
N ALA A 96 4.68 -0.73 3.95
CA ALA A 96 5.19 -0.86 2.60
C ALA A 96 4.07 -0.71 1.57
N ARG A 97 4.40 -0.22 0.38
CA ARG A 97 3.42 -0.23 -0.73
C ARG A 97 3.26 -1.68 -1.15
N VAL A 98 2.03 -2.17 -1.29
CA VAL A 98 1.76 -3.59 -1.62
C VAL A 98 2.57 -4.16 -2.80
N GLY A 99 2.91 -3.34 -3.80
CA GLY A 99 3.73 -3.77 -4.93
C GLY A 99 5.19 -4.09 -4.59
N GLU A 100 5.72 -3.55 -3.49
CA GLU A 100 7.09 -3.79 -3.04
C GLU A 100 7.27 -5.24 -2.55
N PRO A 101 6.53 -5.76 -1.53
CA PRO A 101 6.62 -7.16 -1.14
C PRO A 101 6.06 -8.12 -2.20
N LEU A 102 5.14 -7.68 -3.07
CA LEU A 102 4.62 -8.51 -4.17
C LEU A 102 5.70 -8.86 -5.19
N LEU A 103 6.63 -7.93 -5.47
CA LEU A 103 7.71 -8.12 -6.43
C LEU A 103 9.01 -8.62 -5.77
N ALA A 104 9.08 -8.59 -4.45
CA ALA A 104 10.26 -8.98 -3.70
C ALA A 104 10.56 -10.49 -3.84
N ARG A 105 11.86 -10.78 -3.90
CA ARG A 105 12.42 -12.14 -3.78
C ARG A 105 12.81 -12.42 -2.34
N ARG A 106 13.02 -13.68 -2.02
CA ARG A 106 13.53 -14.12 -0.72
C ARG A 106 14.87 -13.45 -0.38
N SER A 107 15.76 -13.25 -1.36
CA SER A 107 17.04 -12.54 -1.21
C SER A 107 16.91 -11.09 -0.76
N ALA A 108 15.75 -10.46 -0.96
CA ALA A 108 15.48 -9.11 -0.50
C ALA A 108 14.97 -9.07 0.95
N VAL A 109 14.61 -10.21 1.54
CA VAL A 109 14.12 -10.32 2.92
C VAL A 109 15.26 -10.83 3.79
N LEU A 110 15.60 -10.07 4.82
CA LEU A 110 16.54 -10.47 5.87
C LEU A 110 15.73 -10.85 7.10
N LEU A 111 15.72 -12.13 7.42
CA LEU A 111 15.08 -12.69 8.61
C LEU A 111 16.06 -12.65 9.80
N PRO A 112 15.58 -12.75 11.05
CA PRO A 112 16.45 -12.84 12.23
C PRO A 112 17.56 -13.89 12.11
N GLN A 113 17.19 -15.08 11.63
CA GLN A 113 18.12 -16.20 11.36
C GLN A 113 19.18 -15.87 10.30
N ASP A 114 18.89 -15.00 9.32
CA ASP A 114 19.85 -14.60 8.29
C ASP A 114 20.84 -13.55 8.83
N LEU A 115 20.44 -12.83 9.89
CA LEU A 115 21.23 -11.79 10.54
C LEU A 115 21.98 -12.28 11.78
N LEU A 116 21.76 -13.53 12.19
CA LEU A 116 22.25 -14.07 13.47
C LEU A 116 21.78 -13.23 14.68
N LEU A 117 20.55 -12.71 14.59
CA LEU A 117 19.92 -11.86 15.59
C LEU A 117 18.61 -12.49 16.09
N ASP A 118 18.67 -13.75 16.53
CA ASP A 118 17.49 -14.53 16.89
C ASP A 118 16.69 -13.93 18.07
N ASP A 119 17.35 -13.19 18.95
CA ASP A 119 16.73 -12.50 20.09
C ASP A 119 15.92 -11.26 19.69
N LEU A 120 16.15 -10.73 18.48
CA LEU A 120 15.47 -9.53 17.99
C LEU A 120 14.42 -9.90 16.95
N PRO A 121 13.11 -9.70 17.25
CA PRO A 121 12.03 -10.00 16.31
C PRO A 121 11.92 -8.94 15.21
N THR A 122 12.97 -8.80 14.40
CA THR A 122 13.08 -7.79 13.36
C THR A 122 13.33 -8.43 12.01
N CYS A 123 12.47 -8.11 11.05
CA CYS A 123 12.65 -8.48 9.66
C CYS A 123 12.87 -7.21 8.82
N TYR A 124 13.94 -7.20 8.03
CA TYR A 124 14.24 -6.13 7.10
C TYR A 124 13.89 -6.58 5.68
N VAL A 125 13.24 -5.71 4.91
CA VAL A 125 12.97 -5.98 3.49
C VAL A 125 13.56 -4.87 2.65
N ARG A 126 14.50 -5.26 1.80
CA ARG A 126 15.14 -4.42 0.80
C ARG A 126 14.18 -4.14 -0.35
N VAL A 127 14.12 -2.89 -0.78
CA VAL A 127 13.34 -2.42 -1.92
C VAL A 127 14.32 -2.06 -3.03
N GLU A 128 14.46 -2.95 -4.01
CA GLU A 128 15.46 -2.86 -5.08
C GLU A 128 15.07 -1.88 -6.20
N ALA A 129 13.77 -1.64 -6.42
CA ALA A 129 13.26 -0.69 -7.40
C ALA A 129 12.26 0.29 -6.77
N PRO A 130 12.70 1.18 -5.86
CA PRO A 130 11.80 2.13 -5.22
C PRO A 130 11.24 3.10 -6.27
N LYS A 131 9.94 3.43 -6.17
CA LYS A 131 9.28 4.40 -7.07
C LYS A 131 9.95 5.78 -7.13
N SER A 132 10.84 6.07 -6.18
CA SER A 132 11.63 7.30 -6.07
C SER A 132 13.11 7.13 -6.45
N ALA A 133 13.52 6.02 -7.09
CA ALA A 133 14.91 5.77 -7.47
C ALA A 133 15.54 6.95 -8.25
N ASN A 134 14.74 7.62 -9.10
CA ASN A 134 15.20 8.77 -9.90
C ASN A 134 15.09 10.13 -9.18
N ARG A 135 14.68 10.18 -7.91
CA ARG A 135 14.48 11.44 -7.15
C ARG A 135 15.55 11.68 -6.06
N GLY A 136 16.64 10.90 -6.03
CA GLY A 136 17.80 11.18 -5.16
C GLY A 136 17.70 10.68 -3.71
N THR A 137 16.73 9.83 -3.38
CA THR A 137 16.74 9.04 -2.12
C THR A 137 17.41 7.74 -2.51
N GLY A 138 18.50 7.37 -1.82
CA GLY A 138 19.44 6.31 -2.19
C GLY A 138 18.86 5.14 -3.00
N LYS A 139 19.69 4.61 -3.92
CA LYS A 139 19.29 3.56 -4.88
C LYS A 139 18.59 2.36 -4.24
N VAL A 140 18.83 2.12 -2.95
CA VAL A 140 18.22 1.06 -2.15
C VAL A 140 17.47 1.68 -0.96
N GLN A 141 16.20 1.34 -0.82
CA GLN A 141 15.40 1.63 0.38
C GLN A 141 15.13 0.33 1.14
N HIS A 142 14.74 0.42 2.41
CA HIS A 142 14.25 -0.73 3.15
C HIS A 142 13.00 -0.36 3.97
N PHE A 143 12.25 -1.36 4.39
CA PHE A 143 11.26 -1.22 5.45
C PHE A 143 11.45 -2.34 6.48
N VAL A 144 10.96 -2.09 7.68
CA VAL A 144 11.21 -2.95 8.84
C VAL A 144 9.88 -3.42 9.43
N VAL A 145 9.82 -4.69 9.79
CA VAL A 145 8.69 -5.30 10.51
C VAL A 145 9.20 -5.78 11.87
N ARG A 146 8.47 -5.42 12.94
CA ARG A 146 8.91 -5.63 14.33
C ARG A 146 7.93 -6.45 15.18
N GLN A 147 6.82 -6.90 14.59
CA GLN A 147 5.81 -7.68 15.28
C GLN A 147 6.28 -9.12 15.42
N ALA A 148 6.70 -9.52 16.63
CA ALA A 148 7.31 -10.83 16.90
C ALA A 148 6.55 -12.02 16.32
N VAL A 149 5.24 -12.11 16.58
CA VAL A 149 4.40 -13.20 16.07
C VAL A 149 4.42 -13.29 14.54
N PHE A 150 4.45 -12.13 13.86
CA PHE A 150 4.47 -12.10 12.40
C PHE A 150 5.88 -12.33 11.83
N VAL A 151 6.93 -11.86 12.51
CA VAL A 151 8.32 -12.12 12.11
C VAL A 151 8.65 -13.61 12.21
N ASP A 152 8.23 -14.26 13.29
CA ASP A 152 8.41 -15.70 13.47
C ASP A 152 7.63 -16.51 12.40
N PHE A 153 6.40 -16.11 12.08
CA PHE A 153 5.68 -16.66 10.93
C PHE A 153 6.44 -16.50 9.61
N LEU A 154 7.02 -15.32 9.34
CA LEU A 154 7.83 -15.09 8.14
C LEU A 154 9.09 -15.97 8.14
N SER A 155 9.74 -16.16 9.28
CA SER A 155 10.91 -17.02 9.38
C SER A 155 10.58 -18.46 9.01
N ARG A 156 9.46 -19.00 9.53
CA ARG A 156 9.01 -20.36 9.21
C ARG A 156 8.57 -20.52 7.75
N LEU A 157 7.88 -19.51 7.19
CA LEU A 157 7.39 -19.54 5.80
C LEU A 157 8.50 -19.33 4.76
N LEU A 158 9.33 -18.30 4.96
CA LEU A 158 10.30 -17.83 3.96
C LEU A 158 11.69 -18.42 4.19
N GLY A 159 12.02 -18.84 5.42
CA GLY A 159 13.34 -19.35 5.77
C GLY A 159 13.78 -20.55 4.95
N ARG A 160 12.83 -21.37 4.48
CA ARG A 160 13.09 -22.54 3.63
C ARG A 160 13.09 -22.27 2.13
N LEU A 161 12.71 -21.05 1.69
CA LEU A 161 12.64 -20.73 0.27
C LEU A 161 14.04 -20.45 -0.31
N PRO A 162 14.32 -20.84 -1.56
CA PRO A 162 15.50 -20.39 -2.29
C PRO A 162 15.56 -18.87 -2.41
N LEU A 163 16.77 -18.31 -2.37
CA LEU A 163 16.99 -16.85 -2.40
C LEU A 163 16.38 -16.16 -3.64
N GLU A 164 16.37 -16.84 -4.79
CA GLU A 164 15.82 -16.28 -6.04
C GLU A 164 14.29 -16.37 -6.14
N GLU A 165 13.65 -17.13 -5.25
CA GLU A 165 12.21 -17.31 -5.31
C GLU A 165 11.47 -16.04 -4.89
N LYS A 166 10.39 -15.71 -5.61
CA LYS A 166 9.51 -14.60 -5.24
C LYS A 166 8.72 -14.96 -3.98
N ILE A 167 8.56 -13.99 -3.08
CA ILE A 167 7.67 -14.13 -1.90
C ILE A 167 6.26 -14.52 -2.36
N PHE A 168 5.80 -13.91 -3.46
CA PHE A 168 4.54 -14.24 -4.10
C PHE A 168 4.76 -14.62 -5.57
N ALA A 169 4.59 -15.90 -5.89
CA ALA A 169 4.88 -16.45 -7.22
C ALA A 169 3.81 -16.15 -8.29
N ALA A 170 2.70 -15.48 -7.94
CA ALA A 170 1.62 -15.17 -8.87
C ALA A 170 1.55 -13.68 -9.23
N THR A 171 0.68 -13.34 -10.19
CA THR A 171 0.53 -11.98 -10.71
C THR A 171 -0.22 -11.05 -9.75
N ALA A 172 -0.07 -9.73 -9.96
CA ALA A 172 -0.82 -8.72 -9.23
C ALA A 172 -2.35 -8.85 -9.42
N SER A 173 -2.81 -9.35 -10.57
CA SER A 173 -4.24 -9.62 -10.81
C SER A 173 -4.74 -10.78 -9.94
N THR A 174 -3.96 -11.86 -9.84
CA THR A 174 -4.27 -12.98 -8.93
C THR A 174 -4.30 -12.54 -7.47
N PHE A 175 -3.37 -11.68 -7.06
CA PHE A 175 -3.38 -11.10 -5.72
C PHE A 175 -4.67 -10.31 -5.45
N ARG A 176 -5.08 -9.43 -6.37
CA ARG A 176 -6.35 -8.69 -6.24
C ARG A 176 -7.55 -9.62 -6.19
N ARG A 177 -7.58 -10.68 -7.00
CA ARG A 177 -8.67 -11.66 -6.98
C ARG A 177 -8.78 -12.34 -5.61
N ARG A 178 -7.66 -12.80 -5.03
CA ARG A 178 -7.63 -13.39 -3.68
C ARG A 178 -8.12 -12.41 -2.62
N TRP A 179 -7.71 -11.15 -2.72
CA TRP A 179 -8.19 -10.08 -1.85
C TRP A 179 -9.72 -9.93 -1.91
N GLU A 180 -10.28 -9.82 -3.11
CA GLU A 180 -11.75 -9.72 -3.29
C GLU A 180 -12.49 -10.96 -2.76
N THR A 181 -11.94 -12.16 -2.99
CA THR A 181 -12.52 -13.41 -2.45
C THR A 181 -12.59 -13.38 -0.92
N ILE A 182 -11.53 -12.90 -0.25
CA ILE A 182 -11.51 -12.78 1.21
C ILE A 182 -12.50 -11.72 1.69
N LEU A 183 -12.55 -10.55 1.05
CA LEU A 183 -13.52 -9.51 1.41
C LEU A 183 -14.96 -10.01 1.27
N GLN A 184 -15.25 -10.78 0.21
CA GLN A 184 -16.55 -11.41 0.01
C GLN A 184 -16.87 -12.43 1.11
N ALA A 185 -15.90 -13.28 1.49
CA ALA A 185 -16.07 -14.23 2.59
C ALA A 185 -16.37 -13.52 3.94
N LEU A 186 -15.67 -12.42 4.20
CA LEU A 186 -15.91 -11.57 5.37
C LEU A 186 -17.23 -10.78 5.30
N GLY A 187 -17.94 -10.81 4.17
CA GLY A 187 -19.19 -10.07 3.97
C GLY A 187 -19.00 -8.57 3.79
N VAL A 188 -17.79 -8.12 3.43
CA VAL A 188 -17.49 -6.71 3.20
C VAL A 188 -18.10 -6.28 1.85
N PRO A 189 -18.99 -5.27 1.83
CA PRO A 189 -19.63 -4.85 0.59
C PRO A 189 -18.64 -4.21 -0.39
N ARG A 190 -18.82 -4.46 -1.70
CA ARG A 190 -17.94 -3.93 -2.77
C ARG A 190 -17.95 -2.40 -2.88
N TYR A 191 -19.04 -1.74 -2.48
CA TYR A 191 -19.13 -0.27 -2.53
C TYR A 191 -18.12 0.42 -1.60
N THR A 192 -17.57 -0.28 -0.61
CA THR A 192 -16.56 0.25 0.32
C THR A 192 -15.22 0.55 -0.36
N LYS A 193 -14.99 -0.01 -1.57
CA LYS A 193 -13.78 0.18 -2.39
C LYS A 193 -12.47 -0.06 -1.60
N LEU A 194 -12.49 -1.01 -0.66
CA LEU A 194 -11.30 -1.39 0.10
C LEU A 194 -10.35 -2.18 -0.78
N THR A 195 -9.25 -1.54 -1.16
CA THR A 195 -8.23 -2.14 -2.02
C THR A 195 -6.94 -2.43 -1.23
N PRO A 196 -6.09 -3.36 -1.70
CA PRO A 196 -4.77 -3.58 -1.10
C PRO A 196 -3.89 -2.32 -1.03
N GLY A 197 -4.19 -1.31 -1.86
CA GLY A 197 -3.51 -0.02 -1.84
C GLY A 197 -3.67 0.75 -0.53
N GLY A 198 -4.68 0.44 0.29
CA GLY A 198 -4.93 1.04 1.60
C GLY A 198 -4.11 0.42 2.74
N LEU A 199 -3.42 -0.71 2.53
CA LEU A 199 -2.66 -1.40 3.58
C LEU A 199 -1.56 -0.52 4.18
N ARG A 200 -0.87 0.24 3.34
CA ARG A 200 0.18 1.18 3.76
C ARG A 200 -0.36 2.30 4.65
N GLY A 201 -1.49 2.89 4.26
CA GLY A 201 -2.14 3.94 5.04
C GLY A 201 -2.70 3.40 6.35
N GLY A 202 -3.34 2.22 6.30
CA GLY A 202 -3.82 1.50 7.47
C GLY A 202 -2.72 1.19 8.48
N GLY A 203 -1.56 0.70 8.01
CA GLY A 203 -0.40 0.46 8.86
C GLY A 203 0.15 1.74 9.49
N ALA A 204 0.15 2.86 8.75
CA ALA A 204 0.59 4.14 9.28
C ALA A 204 -0.33 4.67 10.38
N VAL A 205 -1.65 4.60 10.16
CA VAL A 205 -2.66 4.96 11.16
C VAL A 205 -2.53 4.08 12.40
N PHE A 206 -2.34 2.77 12.23
CA PHE A 206 -2.14 1.85 13.34
C PHE A 206 -0.88 2.19 14.15
N LEU A 207 0.25 2.48 13.50
CA LEU A 207 1.47 2.89 14.20
C LEU A 207 1.30 4.22 14.93
N TYR A 208 0.57 5.16 14.34
CA TYR A 208 0.22 6.43 14.98
C TYR A 208 -0.66 6.21 16.23
N GLN A 209 -1.67 5.35 16.15
CA GLN A 209 -2.50 4.93 17.30
C GLN A 209 -1.67 4.23 18.40
N MET A 210 -0.54 3.62 18.03
CA MET A 210 0.44 3.03 18.96
C MET A 210 1.50 4.04 19.44
N ASN A 211 1.22 5.35 19.33
CA ASN A 211 2.10 6.44 19.77
C ASN A 211 3.49 6.45 19.11
N THR A 212 3.60 5.96 17.87
CA THR A 212 4.86 6.10 17.11
C THR A 212 5.10 7.58 16.79
N PRO A 213 6.28 8.15 17.12
CA PRO A 213 6.60 9.53 16.80
C PRO A 213 6.47 9.83 15.31
N ILE A 214 6.02 11.06 14.97
CA ILE A 214 5.80 11.48 13.57
C ILE A 214 7.06 11.31 12.72
N HIS A 215 8.23 11.67 13.26
CA HIS A 215 9.50 11.53 12.55
C HIS A 215 9.83 10.05 12.23
N ASP A 216 9.61 9.15 13.18
CA ASP A 216 9.81 7.72 12.97
C ASP A 216 8.82 7.16 11.95
N LEU A 217 7.59 7.66 11.95
CA LEU A 217 6.57 7.29 10.98
C LEU A 217 6.95 7.77 9.56
N LEU A 218 7.48 8.99 9.43
CA LEU A 218 8.03 9.51 8.17
C LEU A 218 9.14 8.61 7.63
N TRP A 219 10.06 8.21 8.51
CA TRP A 219 11.17 7.31 8.16
C TRP A 219 10.65 5.92 7.72
N ARG A 220 9.79 5.28 8.52
CA ARG A 220 9.21 3.96 8.22
C ARG A 220 8.43 3.96 6.92
N MET A 221 7.63 5.00 6.69
CA MET A 221 6.90 5.14 5.45
C MET A 221 7.82 5.57 4.29
N ARG A 222 9.01 6.12 4.54
CA ARG A 222 9.89 6.71 3.51
C ARG A 222 9.20 7.89 2.80
N LEU A 223 8.57 8.75 3.59
CA LEU A 223 7.99 10.01 3.14
C LEU A 223 9.02 11.13 3.36
N ARG A 224 9.11 12.07 2.40
CA ARG A 224 10.02 13.23 2.51
C ARG A 224 9.41 14.44 3.17
N SER A 225 8.08 14.57 3.08
CA SER A 225 7.37 15.76 3.52
C SER A 225 6.32 15.36 4.55
N GLN A 226 6.32 16.10 5.65
CA GLN A 226 5.32 15.98 6.70
C GLN A 226 3.90 16.25 6.18
N ALA A 227 3.73 17.19 5.25
CA ALA A 227 2.43 17.45 4.61
C ALA A 227 1.86 16.21 3.91
N THR A 228 2.72 15.36 3.33
CA THR A 228 2.27 14.08 2.79
C THR A 228 1.73 13.16 3.88
N LEU A 229 2.40 13.12 5.03
CA LEU A 229 1.97 12.30 6.16
C LEU A 229 0.69 12.85 6.82
N GLU A 230 0.53 14.17 6.89
CA GLU A 230 -0.68 14.81 7.40
C GLU A 230 -1.92 14.35 6.62
N SER A 231 -1.84 14.21 5.29
CA SER A 231 -2.94 13.63 4.50
C SER A 231 -3.30 12.17 4.88
N TYR A 232 -2.35 11.41 5.44
CA TYR A 232 -2.62 10.05 5.96
C TYR A 232 -3.13 10.02 7.40
N LEU A 233 -2.98 11.10 8.17
CA LEU A 233 -3.32 11.12 9.59
C LEU A 233 -4.57 11.97 9.85
N GLN A 234 -4.63 13.18 9.32
CA GLN A 234 -5.71 14.15 9.56
C GLN A 234 -7.03 13.72 8.92
N GLU A 235 -7.00 13.20 7.69
CA GLU A 235 -8.22 12.76 7.01
C GLU A 235 -8.67 11.34 7.39
N VAL A 236 -7.75 10.55 7.95
CA VAL A 236 -7.81 9.10 7.82
C VAL A 236 -7.71 8.37 9.17
N ALA A 237 -7.08 8.96 10.19
CA ALA A 237 -7.05 8.37 11.54
C ALA A 237 -8.44 8.36 12.22
N ALA A 238 -9.29 9.34 11.88
CA ALA A 238 -10.69 9.41 12.34
C ALA A 238 -11.67 8.63 11.42
N ALA A 239 -11.30 8.38 10.16
CA ALA A 239 -12.16 7.75 9.17
C ALA A 239 -11.97 6.21 9.15
N SER A 240 -12.38 5.54 10.23
CA SER A 240 -12.52 4.08 10.19
C SER A 240 -13.69 3.70 9.29
N VAL A 241 -13.47 2.78 8.35
CA VAL A 241 -14.57 2.21 7.55
C VAL A 241 -15.40 1.21 8.35
N LEU A 242 -14.93 0.73 9.51
CA LEU A 242 -15.63 -0.32 10.26
C LEU A 242 -17.06 0.08 10.66
N PRO A 243 -17.33 1.27 11.22
CA PRO A 243 -18.67 1.64 11.66
C PRO A 243 -19.72 1.69 10.53
N SER A 244 -19.30 1.85 9.27
CA SER A 244 -20.20 1.85 8.11
C SER A 244 -20.45 0.46 7.51
N LEU A 245 -19.83 -0.59 8.06
CA LEU A 245 -20.04 -1.96 7.61
C LEU A 245 -21.28 -2.59 8.26
N PRO A 246 -21.95 -3.53 7.56
CA PRO A 246 -23.04 -4.31 8.15
C PRO A 246 -22.59 -5.05 9.42
N SER A 247 -23.47 -5.16 10.42
CA SER A 247 -23.16 -5.82 11.70
C SER A 247 -22.69 -7.27 11.54
N ALA A 248 -23.22 -7.99 10.53
CA ALA A 248 -22.77 -9.33 10.19
C ALA A 248 -21.30 -9.38 9.73
N ALA A 249 -20.88 -8.41 8.91
CA ALA A 249 -19.50 -8.28 8.45
C ALA A 249 -18.57 -7.94 9.61
N LEU A 250 -18.99 -7.04 10.50
CA LEU A 250 -18.23 -6.68 11.71
C LEU A 250 -17.99 -7.90 12.61
N LYS A 251 -19.02 -8.72 12.86
CA LYS A 251 -18.88 -9.97 13.63
C LYS A 251 -17.88 -10.93 12.99
N ARG A 252 -17.94 -11.12 11.66
CA ARG A 252 -16.99 -11.97 10.92
C ARG A 252 -15.56 -11.44 11.00
N ILE A 253 -15.38 -10.13 10.83
CA ILE A 253 -14.06 -9.48 10.94
C ILE A 253 -13.51 -9.66 12.35
N ALA A 254 -14.31 -9.42 13.38
CA ALA A 254 -13.88 -9.59 14.77
C ALA A 254 -13.45 -11.04 15.06
N ALA A 255 -14.26 -12.02 14.65
CA ALA A 255 -13.98 -13.44 14.85
C ALA A 255 -12.72 -13.90 14.09
N ALA A 256 -12.56 -13.50 12.82
CA ALA A 256 -11.35 -13.81 12.06
C ALA A 256 -10.12 -13.10 12.63
N SER A 257 -10.27 -11.84 13.06
CA SER A 257 -9.17 -11.07 13.67
C SER A 257 -8.65 -11.71 14.95
N SER A 258 -9.50 -12.28 15.80
CA SER A 258 -9.08 -12.95 17.03
C SER A 258 -8.27 -14.23 16.78
N LEU A 259 -8.47 -14.89 15.64
CA LEU A 259 -7.74 -16.11 15.28
C LEU A 259 -6.36 -15.84 14.69
N CYS A 260 -6.10 -14.62 14.20
CA CYS A 260 -4.90 -14.27 13.45
C CYS A 260 -3.60 -14.63 14.20
N ASP A 261 -3.45 -14.24 15.46
CA ASP A 261 -2.19 -14.45 16.19
C ASP A 261 -1.95 -15.94 16.49
N VAL A 262 -3.03 -16.67 16.79
CA VAL A 262 -2.97 -18.12 17.02
C VAL A 262 -2.57 -18.85 15.73
N GLN A 263 -3.19 -18.51 14.60
CA GLN A 263 -2.86 -19.12 13.31
C GLN A 263 -1.44 -18.80 12.85
N LEU A 264 -0.95 -17.58 13.08
CA LEU A 264 0.44 -17.22 12.81
C LEU A 264 1.40 -18.04 13.67
N ARG A 265 1.11 -18.25 14.96
CA ARG A 265 1.92 -19.09 15.86
C ARG A 265 1.89 -20.57 15.49
N LEU A 266 0.76 -21.09 15.04
CA LEU A 266 0.62 -22.52 14.70
C LEU A 266 1.08 -22.86 13.28
N TYR A 267 1.34 -21.86 12.44
CA TYR A 267 1.72 -22.11 11.05
C TYR A 267 3.02 -22.91 10.93
N SER A 268 2.94 -24.11 10.36
CA SER A 268 4.09 -24.90 9.94
C SER A 268 4.11 -24.98 8.42
N ALA A 269 5.23 -24.57 7.82
CA ALA A 269 5.47 -24.69 6.37
C ALA A 269 5.77 -26.13 5.95
#